data_AF-A0A0J1LPQ2-F1
#
_entry.id   AF-A0A0J1LPQ2-F1
#
_cell.length_a   1.000
_cell.length_b   1.000
_cell.length_c   1.000
_cell.angle_alpha   90.00
_cell.angle_beta   90.00
_cell.angle_gamma   90.00
#
_symmetry.space_group_name_H-M   'P 1'
#
loop_
_entity.id
_entity.type
_entity.pdbx_description
1 polymer ?
#
loop_
_entity_poly.entity_id
_entity_poly.type
_entity_poly.pdbx_seq_one_letter_code
_entity_poly.pdbx_strand_id
1 'polypeptide(L)' 'MKKRRVVIGVLGTVLDDRGKRASRFKRWRPTVGLCLQTDFPIDRLELLHQPRDESVAQRLIKDVTQLSRTPRCAHM' A
#
# COMPACT_ATOMS: atom_id res chain seq x y z
N MET A 1 -13.75 -23.06 4.66
CA MET A 1 -13.47 -21.87 3.82
C MET A 1 -12.49 -20.97 4.53
N LYS A 2 -11.43 -20.48 3.88
CA LYS A 2 -10.48 -19.53 4.50
C LYS A 2 -11.12 -18.13 4.53
N LYS A 3 -11.20 -17.51 5.71
CA LYS A 3 -11.67 -16.11 5.82
C LYS A 3 -10.68 -15.20 5.11
N ARG A 4 -11.18 -14.30 4.26
CA ARG A 4 -10.36 -13.29 3.57
C ARG A 4 -10.12 -12.11 4.50
N ARG A 5 -8.86 -11.70 4.65
CA ARG A 5 -8.47 -10.52 5.40
C ARG A 5 -8.40 -9.32 4.45
N VAL A 6 -9.37 -8.42 4.60
CA VAL A 6 -9.45 -7.17 3.86
C VAL A 6 -9.09 -6.04 4.81
N VAL A 7 -8.12 -5.22 4.41
CA VAL A 7 -7.76 -3.99 5.12
C VAL A 7 -8.35 -2.82 4.36
N ILE A 8 -8.97 -1.89 5.08
CA ILE A 8 -9.44 -0.62 4.55
C ILE A 8 -8.60 0.48 5.19
N GLY A 9 -7.98 1.33 4.37
CA GLY A 9 -7.14 2.42 4.82
C GLY A 9 -7.35 3.70 4.01
N VAL A 10 -6.83 4.81 4.52
CA VAL A 10 -6.75 6.08 3.80
C VAL A 10 -5.29 6.36 3.47
N LEU A 11 -5.01 6.78 2.25
CA LEU A 11 -3.66 7.07 1.78
C LEU A 11 -3.02 8.20 2.61
N GLY A 12 -1.87 7.91 3.21
CA GLY A 12 -1.08 8.91 3.92
C GLY A 12 -0.21 9.72 2.96
N THR A 13 -0.63 10.90 2.54
CA THR A 13 0.12 11.74 1.57
C THR A 13 1.47 12.26 2.08
N VAL A 14 1.78 12.11 3.37
CA VAL A 14 3.09 12.53 3.94
C VAL A 14 4.06 11.37 4.06
N LEU A 15 3.62 10.27 4.69
CA LEU A 15 4.47 9.12 4.98
C LEU A 15 4.47 8.08 3.86
N ASP A 16 3.41 7.98 3.07
CA ASP A 16 3.39 7.10 1.91
C ASP A 16 3.96 7.77 0.64
N ASP A 17 4.00 9.11 0.57
CA ASP A 17 4.61 9.88 -0.52
C ASP A 17 6.06 10.31 -0.23
N ARG A 18 6.91 9.39 0.18
CA ARG A 18 8.31 9.70 0.56
C ARG A 18 9.28 9.85 -0.63
N GLY A 19 8.82 10.41 -1.74
CA GLY A 19 9.64 10.94 -2.83
C GLY A 19 9.83 10.03 -4.04
N LYS A 20 10.19 10.67 -5.17
CA LYS A 20 10.41 10.03 -6.48
C LYS A 20 11.91 9.69 -6.61
N ARG A 21 12.36 8.47 -6.25
CA ARG A 21 13.67 7.84 -6.60
C ARG A 21 13.91 6.54 -5.80
N ALA A 22 15.06 5.91 -5.98
CA ALA A 22 15.48 4.68 -5.28
C ALA A 22 15.58 4.83 -3.75
N SER A 23 15.77 6.06 -3.23
CA SER A 23 15.81 6.31 -1.78
C SER A 23 14.47 6.09 -1.06
N ARG A 24 13.37 5.92 -1.79
CA ARG A 24 12.03 5.72 -1.20
C ARG A 24 11.93 4.49 -0.32
N PHE A 25 12.67 3.42 -0.62
CA PHE A 25 12.71 2.20 0.20
C PHE A 25 13.50 2.37 1.50
N LYS A 26 14.30 3.44 1.64
CA LYS A 26 15.05 3.75 2.86
C LYS A 26 14.22 4.49 3.91
N ARG A 27 12.98 4.86 3.58
CA ARG A 27 12.08 5.58 4.48
C ARG A 27 10.87 4.70 4.79
N TRP A 28 10.44 4.71 6.05
CA TRP A 28 9.27 3.96 6.45
C TRP A 28 8.01 4.54 5.83
N ARG A 29 7.18 3.65 5.28
CA ARG A 29 5.88 3.93 4.65
C ARG A 29 4.85 2.99 5.27
N PRO A 30 3.88 3.49 6.04
CA PRO A 30 3.02 2.67 6.88
C PRO A 30 2.22 1.65 6.06
N THR A 31 1.67 2.05 4.92
CA THR A 31 0.84 1.17 4.10
C THR A 31 1.67 0.05 3.45
N VAL A 32 2.90 0.35 3.05
CA VAL A 32 3.84 -0.69 2.54
C VAL A 32 4.24 -1.65 3.66
N GLY A 33 4.63 -1.12 4.82
CA GLY A 33 5.05 -1.94 5.97
C GLY A 33 3.95 -2.90 6.43
N LEU A 34 2.69 -2.47 6.38
CA LEU A 34 1.53 -3.30 6.67
C LEU A 34 1.42 -4.50 5.71
N CYS A 35 1.62 -4.28 4.41
CA CYS A 35 1.58 -5.35 3.39
C CYS A 35 2.78 -6.31 3.46
N LEU A 36 3.84 -5.97 4.19
CA LEU A 36 5.04 -6.79 4.35
C LEU A 36 5.05 -7.64 5.64
N GLN A 37 4.02 -7.53 6.48
CA GLN A 37 3.90 -8.33 7.69
C GLN A 37 3.65 -9.81 7.36
N THR A 38 4.63 -10.68 7.62
CA THR A 38 4.53 -12.13 7.37
C THR A 38 3.52 -12.82 8.27
N ASP A 39 3.40 -12.36 9.52
CA ASP A 39 2.47 -12.93 10.52
C ASP A 39 1.05 -12.38 10.35
N PHE A 40 0.89 -11.36 9.50
CA PHE A 40 -0.39 -10.74 9.19
C PHE A 40 -0.63 -10.69 7.67
N PRO A 41 -0.80 -11.85 7.00
CA PRO A 41 -1.05 -11.88 5.56
C PRO A 41 -2.37 -11.18 5.22
N ILE A 42 -2.31 -10.25 4.27
CA ILE A 42 -3.45 -9.49 3.77
C ILE A 42 -3.84 -10.04 2.40
N ASP A 43 -5.13 -10.33 2.21
CA ASP A 43 -5.65 -10.81 0.92
C ASP A 43 -6.04 -9.64 0.00
N ARG A 44 -6.44 -8.50 0.56
CA ARG A 44 -6.89 -7.32 -0.18
C ARG A 44 -6.67 -6.04 0.63
N LEU A 45 -6.20 -4.99 -0.05
CA LEU A 45 -6.09 -3.64 0.49
C LEU A 45 -7.04 -2.71 -0.28
N GLU A 46 -8.02 -2.14 0.42
CA GLU A 46 -8.84 -1.04 -0.09
C GLU A 46 -8.22 0.26 0.40
N LEU A 47 -7.73 1.10 -0.52
CA LEU A 47 -7.06 2.33 -0.16
C LEU A 47 -7.84 3.53 -0.71
N LEU A 48 -8.48 4.25 0.20
CA LEU A 48 -9.17 5.49 -0.08
C LEU A 48 -8.15 6.61 -0.29
N HIS A 49 -8.31 7.40 -1.33
CA HIS A 49 -7.50 8.60 -1.53
C HIS A 49 -8.29 9.68 -2.26
N GLN A 50 -7.78 10.91 -2.23
CA GLN A 50 -8.37 11.99 -3.01
C GLN A 50 -7.91 11.88 -4.46
N PRO A 51 -8.72 12.33 -5.45
CA PRO A 51 -8.34 12.27 -6.86
C PRO A 51 -6.99 12.93 -7.19
N ARG A 52 -6.63 14.00 -6.46
CA ARG A 52 -5.34 14.68 -6.61
C ARG A 52 -4.13 13.82 -6.24
N ASP A 53 -4.33 12.80 -5.40
CA ASP A 53 -3.28 11.93 -4.87
C ASP A 53 -3.17 10.60 -5.64
N GLU A 54 -3.89 10.47 -6.77
CA GLU A 54 -3.87 9.31 -7.68
C GLU A 54 -2.44 8.83 -7.97
N SER A 55 -1.52 9.76 -8.27
CA SER A 55 -0.15 9.39 -8.61
C SER A 55 0.61 8.75 -7.44
N VAL A 56 0.27 9.11 -6.20
CA VAL A 56 0.86 8.55 -4.98
C VAL A 56 0.27 7.16 -4.74
N ALA A 57 -1.06 7.01 -4.88
CA ALA A 57 -1.74 5.73 -4.79
C ALA A 57 -1.16 4.73 -5.79
N GLN A 58 -1.06 5.09 -7.07
CA GLN A 58 -0.50 4.24 -8.12
C GLN A 58 0.96 3.82 -7.83
N ARG A 59 1.78 4.72 -7.26
CA ARG A 59 3.14 4.37 -6.84
C ARG A 59 3.14 3.39 -5.67
N LEU A 60 2.31 3.61 -4.67
CA LEU A 60 2.17 2.71 -3.53
C LEU A 60 1.74 1.31 -3.98
N ILE A 61 0.75 1.22 -4.86
CA ILE A 61 0.28 -0.06 -5.41
C ILE A 61 1.45 -0.79 -6.08
N LYS A 62 2.20 -0.11 -6.95
CA LYS A 62 3.37 -0.70 -7.62
C LYS A 62 4.42 -1.21 -6.63
N ASP A 63 4.75 -0.41 -5.61
CA ASP A 63 5.75 -0.82 -4.62
C ASP A 63 5.24 -1.99 -3.74
N VAL A 64 3.96 -2.01 -3.37
CA VAL A 64 3.34 -3.13 -2.62
C VAL A 64 3.34 -4.41 -3.46
N THR A 65 2.99 -4.33 -4.75
CA THR A 65 3.02 -5.49 -5.65
C THR A 65 4.44 -5.99 -5.92
N GLN A 66 5.43 -5.09 -5.94
CA GLN A 66 6.83 -5.46 -6.11
C GLN A 66 7.41 -6.15 -4.86
N LEU A 67 7.05 -5.69 -3.66
CA LEU A 67 7.67 -6.15 -2.41
C LEU A 67 6.86 -7.23 -1.69
N SER A 68 5.55 -7.33 -1.94
CA SER A 68 4.65 -8.24 -1.25
C SER A 68 3.87 -9.11 -2.22
N ARG A 69 3.32 -10.23 -1.73
CA ARG A 69 2.39 -11.08 -2.48
C ARG A 69 0.94 -10.61 -2.40
N THR A 70 0.68 -9.39 -1.93
CA THR A 70 -0.69 -8.87 -1.75
C THR A 70 -1.34 -8.67 -3.13
N PRO A 71 -2.37 -9.47 -3.49
CA PRO A 71 -2.76 -9.64 -4.89
C PRO A 71 -3.72 -8.56 -5.41
N ARG A 72 -4.32 -7.73 -4.56
CA ARG A 72 -5.30 -6.71 -4.97
C ARG A 72 -5.25 -5.48 -4.07
N CYS A 73 -4.80 -4.36 -4.62
CA CYS A 73 -5.16 -3.03 -4.13
C CYS A 73 -6.34 -2.57 -4.97
N ALA A 74 -7.53 -2.35 -4.38
CA ALA A 74 -8.63 -1.76 -5.14
C ALA A 74 -8.73 -0.26 -4.85
N HIS A 75 -9.07 0.46 -5.92
CA HIS A 75 -9.23 1.90 -5.98
C HIS A 75 -10.66 2.26 -5.58
N MET A 76 -10.84 3.15 -4.61
CA MET A 76 -12.13 3.76 -4.30
C MET A 76 -11.95 5.20 -3.86
#